data_AF-A0A928HU85-F1
#
_entry.id   AF-A0A928HU85-F1
#
_cell.length_a   1.000
_cell.length_b   1.000
_cell.length_c   1.000
_cell.angle_alpha   90.00
_cell.angle_beta   90.00
_cell.angle_gamma   90.00
#
_symmetry.space_group_name_H-M   'P 1'
#
loop_
_entity.id
_entity.type
_entity.pdbx_description
1 polymer ?
#
loop_
_entity_poly.entity_id
_entity_poly.type
_entity_poly.pdbx_seq_one_letter_code
_entity_poly.pdbx_strand_id
1 'polypeptide(L)'
;MDTQKPGGTEHEHPEAAPDMPTRAASQSSNTQRSIGELIASISEQASTLVRGEIDYASANLKAKIQKLGVGGVLLAVAAFLAVFIFLLLLLAAVSGFANIMPVWAAFLTVAGILIILAAILAAIGTARLKASKRHVVNPKDGLSQDIEAFKKGIKK
;
A
#
# COMPACT_ATOMS: atom_id res chain seq x y z
N MET A 1 39.97 -53.15 3.67
CA MET A 1 41.28 -53.66 4.12
C MET A 1 42.13 -52.46 4.46
N ASP A 2 42.41 -52.32 5.77
CA ASP A 2 43.70 -51.86 6.33
C ASP A 2 44.20 -50.46 5.95
N THR A 3 44.58 -49.54 6.83
CA THR A 3 45.05 -49.64 8.22
C THR A 3 45.10 -48.24 8.84
N GLN A 4 44.94 -48.22 10.16
CA GLN A 4 45.14 -47.15 11.12
C GLN A 4 46.63 -46.90 11.41
N LYS A 5 47.06 -45.64 11.61
CA LYS A 5 47.86 -45.18 12.78
C LYS A 5 48.42 -43.74 12.64
N PRO A 6 48.81 -43.10 13.78
CA PRO A 6 48.76 -41.66 14.00
C PRO A 6 50.15 -41.01 14.08
N GLY A 7 50.18 -39.68 14.14
CA GLY A 7 51.37 -38.91 14.43
C GLY A 7 51.01 -37.56 15.03
N GLY A 8 50.92 -37.51 16.36
CA GLY A 8 50.89 -36.25 17.09
C GLY A 8 52.24 -35.55 16.99
N THR A 9 52.21 -34.23 16.83
CA THR A 9 53.26 -33.33 17.33
C THR A 9 52.54 -32.19 18.01
N GLU A 10 52.32 -32.40 19.30
CA GLU A 10 52.02 -31.37 20.28
C GLU A 10 53.17 -30.36 20.23
N HIS A 11 52.89 -29.16 19.75
CA HIS A 11 53.73 -28.01 20.03
C HIS A 11 53.22 -27.38 21.33
N GLU A 12 53.68 -27.95 22.45
CA GLU A 12 53.64 -27.26 23.74
C GLU A 12 54.62 -26.08 23.67
N HIS A 13 54.08 -24.87 23.69
CA HIS A 13 54.82 -23.67 24.03
C HIS A 13 54.47 -23.30 25.49
N PRO A 14 55.46 -23.22 26.39
CA PRO A 14 55.22 -23.11 27.82
C PRO A 14 54.60 -21.77 28.23
N GLU A 15 53.60 -21.87 29.10
CA GLU A 15 52.97 -20.80 29.85
C GLU A 15 53.97 -20.16 30.82
N ALA A 16 54.33 -18.89 30.55
CA ALA A 16 54.98 -17.99 31.49
C ALA A 16 54.16 -16.68 31.52
N ALA A 17 53.69 -16.34 32.73
CA ALA A 17 52.80 -15.23 33.05
C ALA A 17 53.49 -13.84 33.01
N PRO A 18 52.87 -12.74 33.49
CA PRO A 18 51.88 -11.90 32.82
C PRO A 18 52.40 -10.45 32.69
N ASP A 19 52.66 -9.98 31.47
CA ASP A 19 53.06 -8.58 31.25
C ASP A 19 51.86 -7.73 30.84
N MET A 20 51.32 -6.98 31.81
CA MET A 20 50.45 -5.83 31.56
C MET A 20 51.29 -4.61 31.16
N PRO A 21 51.19 -4.12 29.92
CA PRO A 21 51.44 -2.72 29.64
C PRO A 21 50.20 -1.90 29.98
N THR A 22 50.27 -1.25 31.14
CA THR A 22 49.78 0.10 31.42
C THR A 22 49.02 0.78 30.27
N ARG A 23 47.70 0.85 30.46
CA ARG A 23 46.80 1.98 30.17
C ARG A 23 47.52 3.27 29.72
N ALA A 24 47.89 3.34 28.45
CA ALA A 24 48.25 4.58 27.77
C ALA A 24 47.09 4.95 26.85
N ALA A 25 46.33 5.93 27.33
CA ALA A 25 45.30 6.68 26.63
C ALA A 25 45.42 6.67 25.10
N SER A 26 44.60 5.85 24.43
CA SER A 26 43.94 6.31 23.22
C SER A 26 42.91 7.34 23.67
N GLN A 27 43.42 8.56 23.82
CA GLN A 27 42.67 9.78 24.09
C GLN A 27 41.47 9.82 23.15
N SER A 28 40.30 9.60 23.72
CA SER A 28 39.13 10.44 23.53
C SER A 28 39.10 11.21 22.20
N SER A 29 38.78 10.52 21.09
CA SER A 29 37.97 11.15 20.04
C SER A 29 36.50 11.10 20.44
N ASN A 30 36.20 11.38 21.71
CA ASN A 30 34.98 12.04 22.11
C ASN A 30 35.06 13.49 21.60
N THR A 31 35.18 13.65 20.27
CA THR A 31 34.73 14.87 19.64
C THR A 31 33.22 14.81 19.82
N GLN A 32 32.72 15.55 20.81
CA GLN A 32 31.32 15.95 20.91
C GLN A 32 30.79 16.06 19.48
N ARG A 33 30.03 15.05 19.04
CA ARG A 33 29.52 14.99 17.67
C ARG A 33 28.90 16.35 17.41
N SER A 34 29.46 17.10 16.47
CA SER A 34 29.16 18.53 16.39
C SER A 34 27.66 18.68 16.15
N ILE A 35 27.04 19.76 16.63
CA ILE A 35 25.62 20.03 16.35
C ILE A 35 25.37 19.99 14.82
N GLY A 36 26.38 20.37 14.01
CA GLY A 36 26.37 20.23 12.56
C GLY A 36 26.26 18.77 12.07
N GLU A 37 26.98 17.83 12.67
CA GLU A 37 26.88 16.39 12.33
C GLU A 37 25.59 15.74 12.80
N LEU A 38 25.01 16.16 13.93
CA LEU A 38 23.68 15.68 14.34
C LEU A 38 22.61 16.15 13.35
N ILE A 39 22.62 17.44 12.99
CA ILE A 39 21.69 18.01 12.00
C ILE A 39 21.86 17.31 10.65
N ALA A 40 23.09 17.07 10.20
CA ALA A 40 23.36 16.34 8.97
C ALA A 40 22.81 14.89 9.03
N SER A 41 23.03 14.18 10.14
CA SER A 41 22.55 12.80 10.31
C SER A 41 21.01 12.69 10.38
N ILE A 42 20.31 13.68 10.95
CA ILE A 42 18.85 13.72 10.99
C ILE A 42 18.29 14.03 9.60
N SER A 43 18.92 14.95 8.87
CA SER A 43 18.56 15.26 7.47
C SER A 43 18.72 14.04 6.56
N GLU A 44 19.76 13.26 6.78
CA GLU A 44 20.04 12.04 6.02
C GLU A 44 19.05 10.91 6.35
N GLN A 45 18.70 10.73 7.63
CA GLN A 45 17.64 9.79 8.05
C GLN A 45 16.26 10.19 7.50
N ALA A 46 15.91 11.46 7.56
CA ALA A 46 14.67 11.98 6.98
C ALA A 46 14.63 11.75 5.46
N SER A 47 15.74 12.01 4.77
CA SER A 47 15.87 11.75 3.33
C SER A 47 15.72 10.27 2.99
N THR A 48 16.28 9.39 3.82
CA THR A 48 16.19 7.94 3.67
C THR A 48 14.77 7.43 3.90
N LEU A 49 14.07 7.97 4.90
CA LEU A 49 12.69 7.61 5.21
C LEU A 49 11.74 8.02 4.09
N VAL A 50 11.89 9.25 3.56
CA VAL A 50 11.12 9.73 2.41
C VAL A 50 11.38 8.87 1.18
N ARG A 51 12.64 8.49 0.91
CA ARG A 51 12.98 7.57 -0.18
C ARG A 51 12.32 6.21 0.01
N GLY A 52 12.35 5.67 1.24
CA GLY A 52 11.71 4.41 1.58
C GLY A 52 10.19 4.43 1.38
N GLU A 53 9.51 5.52 1.75
CA GLU A 53 8.07 5.69 1.51
C GLU A 53 7.76 5.75 0.01
N ILE A 54 8.59 6.46 -0.77
CA ILE A 54 8.46 6.54 -2.23
C ILE A 54 8.67 5.17 -2.87
N ASP A 55 9.68 4.43 -2.44
CA ASP A 55 10.00 3.09 -2.96
C ASP A 55 8.90 2.09 -2.60
N TYR A 56 8.40 2.15 -1.36
CA TYR A 56 7.28 1.34 -0.90
C TYR A 56 5.99 1.67 -1.66
N ALA A 57 5.66 2.96 -1.81
CA ALA A 57 4.50 3.41 -2.56
C ALA A 57 4.60 2.97 -4.03
N SER A 58 5.79 3.07 -4.62
CA SER A 58 6.06 2.62 -5.98
C SER A 58 5.91 1.11 -6.13
N ALA A 59 6.42 0.33 -5.18
CA ALA A 59 6.28 -1.13 -5.17
C ALA A 59 4.82 -1.56 -4.99
N ASN A 60 4.08 -0.92 -4.08
CA ASN A 60 2.66 -1.19 -3.85
C ASN A 60 1.82 -0.81 -5.07
N LEU A 61 2.14 0.29 -5.75
CA LEU A 61 1.49 0.68 -7.00
C LEU A 61 1.75 -0.34 -8.11
N LYS A 62 3.00 -0.78 -8.29
CA LYS A 62 3.34 -1.84 -9.25
C LYS A 62 2.61 -3.14 -8.92
N ALA A 63 2.55 -3.54 -7.66
CA ALA A 63 1.81 -4.72 -7.22
C ALA A 63 0.30 -4.59 -7.50
N LYS A 64 -0.29 -3.40 -7.30
CA LYS A 64 -1.70 -3.13 -7.67
C LYS A 64 -1.93 -3.23 -9.18
N ILE A 65 -1.02 -2.70 -10.00
CA ILE A 65 -1.09 -2.78 -11.46
C ILE A 65 -0.93 -4.22 -11.94
N GLN A 66 0.02 -4.97 -11.38
CA GLN A 66 0.22 -6.38 -11.72
C GLN A 66 -0.98 -7.24 -11.32
N LYS A 67 -1.61 -6.96 -10.17
CA LYS A 67 -2.88 -7.58 -9.78
C LYS A 67 -4.02 -7.23 -10.73
N LEU A 68 -3.99 -6.06 -11.37
CA LEU A 68 -4.95 -5.70 -12.40
C LEU A 68 -4.76 -6.57 -13.65
N GLY A 69 -3.52 -6.94 -14.00
CA GLY A 69 -3.19 -8.05 -14.90
C GLY A 69 -3.96 -8.12 -16.22
N VAL A 70 -4.01 -9.32 -16.80
CA VAL A 70 -4.78 -9.59 -18.03
C VAL A 70 -6.28 -9.45 -17.78
N GLY A 71 -6.77 -9.88 -16.60
CA GLY A 71 -8.19 -9.80 -16.25
C GLY A 71 -8.73 -8.37 -16.25
N GLY A 72 -7.95 -7.40 -15.76
CA GLY A 72 -8.33 -5.99 -15.76
C GLY A 72 -8.39 -5.38 -17.16
N VAL A 73 -7.48 -5.77 -18.06
CA VAL A 73 -7.55 -5.38 -19.48
C VAL A 73 -8.79 -5.99 -20.15
N LEU A 74 -9.05 -7.28 -19.92
CA LEU A 74 -10.25 -7.94 -20.44
C LEU A 74 -11.53 -7.29 -19.92
N LEU A 75 -11.60 -6.93 -18.63
CA LEU A 75 -12.73 -6.22 -18.07
C LEU A 75 -12.88 -4.80 -18.63
N ALA A 76 -11.78 -4.09 -18.89
CA ALA A 76 -11.83 -2.78 -19.53
C ALA A 76 -12.39 -2.88 -20.97
N VAL A 77 -11.94 -3.86 -21.75
CA VAL A 77 -12.47 -4.13 -23.10
C VAL A 77 -13.92 -4.58 -23.04
N ALA A 78 -14.29 -5.46 -22.12
CA ALA A 78 -15.67 -5.90 -21.93
C ALA A 78 -16.59 -4.73 -21.52
N ALA A 79 -16.14 -3.86 -20.61
CA ALA A 79 -16.88 -2.66 -20.23
C ALA A 79 -17.06 -1.70 -21.42
N PHE A 80 -16.02 -1.52 -22.23
CA PHE A 80 -16.11 -0.72 -23.46
C PHE A 80 -17.13 -1.31 -24.44
N LEU A 81 -17.05 -2.62 -24.74
CA LEU A 81 -18.00 -3.31 -25.61
C LEU A 81 -19.44 -3.27 -25.07
N ALA A 82 -19.61 -3.37 -23.74
CA ALA A 82 -20.92 -3.29 -23.11
C ALA A 82 -21.62 -1.96 -23.42
N VAL A 83 -20.89 -0.85 -23.58
CA VAL A 83 -21.48 0.44 -24.01
C VAL A 83 -22.09 0.33 -25.41
N PHE A 84 -21.40 -0.30 -26.37
CA PHE A 84 -21.93 -0.48 -27.73
C PHE A 84 -23.14 -1.41 -27.76
N ILE A 85 -23.06 -2.54 -27.03
CA ILE A 85 -24.19 -3.46 -26.90
C ILE A 85 -25.40 -2.74 -26.30
N PHE A 86 -25.18 -1.93 -25.26
CA PHE A 86 -26.24 -1.16 -24.64
C PHE A 86 -26.86 -0.15 -25.61
N LEU A 87 -26.05 0.58 -26.38
CA LEU A 87 -26.55 1.50 -27.42
C LEU A 87 -27.38 0.78 -28.49
N LEU A 88 -26.92 -0.38 -28.97
CA LEU A 88 -27.68 -1.21 -29.92
C LEU A 88 -28.99 -1.70 -29.32
N LEU A 89 -29.00 -2.07 -28.03
CA LEU A 89 -30.21 -2.45 -27.32
C LEU A 89 -31.22 -1.30 -27.22
N LEU A 90 -30.75 -0.08 -26.95
CA LEU A 90 -31.62 1.10 -26.92
C LEU A 90 -32.20 1.40 -28.30
N LEU A 91 -31.39 1.31 -29.35
CA LEU A 91 -31.87 1.51 -30.71
C LEU A 91 -32.89 0.44 -31.12
N ALA A 92 -32.64 -0.82 -30.77
CA ALA A 92 -33.55 -1.92 -30.99
C ALA A 92 -34.86 -1.75 -30.19
N ALA A 93 -34.78 -1.31 -28.94
CA ALA A 93 -35.94 -1.05 -28.10
C ALA A 93 -36.81 0.08 -28.69
N VAL A 94 -36.21 1.22 -29.04
CA VAL A 94 -36.93 2.33 -29.66
C VAL A 94 -37.54 1.91 -30.99
N SER A 95 -36.79 1.18 -31.82
CA SER A 95 -37.30 0.68 -33.11
C SER A 95 -38.45 -0.31 -32.92
N GLY A 96 -38.38 -1.18 -31.91
CA GLY A 96 -39.46 -2.10 -31.54
C GLY A 96 -40.73 -1.35 -31.12
N PHE A 97 -40.61 -0.40 -30.20
CA PHE A 97 -41.74 0.43 -29.76
C PHE A 97 -42.30 1.31 -30.89
N ALA A 98 -41.44 1.79 -31.80
CA ALA A 98 -41.89 2.59 -32.95
C ALA A 98 -42.85 1.84 -33.89
N ASN A 99 -42.94 0.51 -33.82
CA ASN A 99 -43.93 -0.26 -34.58
C ASN A 99 -45.36 -0.16 -34.02
N ILE A 100 -45.52 0.18 -32.74
CA ILE A 100 -46.81 0.22 -32.03
C ILE A 100 -47.20 1.63 -31.57
N MET A 101 -46.28 2.59 -31.59
CA MET A 101 -46.54 3.98 -31.21
C MET A 101 -45.65 4.96 -31.99
N PRO A 102 -45.97 6.26 -32.03
CA PRO A 102 -45.13 7.26 -32.68
C PRO A 102 -43.71 7.28 -32.12
N VAL A 103 -42.73 7.55 -32.99
CA VAL A 103 -41.29 7.53 -32.65
C VAL A 103 -40.96 8.39 -31.42
N TRP A 104 -41.53 9.59 -31.32
CA TRP A 104 -41.31 10.49 -30.17
C TRP A 104 -41.76 9.86 -28.84
N ALA A 105 -42.88 9.13 -28.85
CA ALA A 105 -43.43 8.48 -27.67
C ALA A 105 -42.63 7.21 -27.30
N ALA A 106 -42.09 6.50 -28.31
CA ALA A 106 -41.17 5.38 -28.10
C ALA A 106 -39.89 5.83 -27.37
N PHE A 107 -39.30 6.96 -27.81
CA PHE A 107 -38.14 7.55 -27.12
C PHE A 107 -38.45 7.92 -25.66
N LEU A 108 -39.59 8.56 -25.40
CA LEU A 108 -39.99 8.92 -24.03
C LEU A 108 -40.21 7.70 -23.14
N THR A 109 -40.81 6.64 -23.68
CA THR A 109 -41.04 5.39 -22.94
C THR A 109 -39.72 4.73 -22.54
N VAL A 110 -38.80 4.56 -23.49
CA VAL A 110 -37.47 3.98 -23.23
C VAL A 110 -36.69 4.86 -22.25
N ALA A 111 -36.71 6.18 -22.42
CA ALA A 111 -36.06 7.12 -21.50
C ALA A 111 -36.63 7.01 -20.08
N GLY A 112 -37.96 6.92 -19.93
CA GLY A 112 -38.63 6.75 -18.64
C GLY A 112 -38.19 5.47 -17.93
N ILE A 113 -38.13 4.35 -18.65
CA ILE A 113 -37.64 3.06 -18.11
C ILE A 113 -36.19 3.20 -17.63
N LEU A 114 -35.32 3.85 -18.41
CA LEU A 114 -33.92 4.05 -18.04
C LEU A 114 -33.76 4.94 -16.81
N ILE A 115 -34.56 5.98 -16.65
CA ILE A 115 -34.54 6.85 -15.47
C ILE A 115 -34.89 6.05 -14.21
N ILE A 116 -35.92 5.20 -14.28
CA ILE A 116 -36.31 4.34 -13.15
C ILE A 116 -35.18 3.37 -12.80
N LEU A 117 -34.59 2.70 -13.79
CA LEU A 117 -33.45 1.82 -13.58
C LEU A 117 -32.26 2.58 -12.97
N ALA A 118 -31.93 3.75 -13.49
CA ALA A 118 -30.84 4.59 -12.98
C ALA A 118 -31.07 5.00 -11.52
N ALA A 119 -32.30 5.36 -11.14
CA ALA A 119 -32.65 5.70 -9.76
C ALA A 119 -32.44 4.51 -8.82
N ILE A 120 -32.86 3.31 -9.22
CA ILE A 120 -32.65 2.08 -8.43
C ILE A 120 -31.15 1.78 -8.28
N LEU A 121 -30.40 1.82 -9.37
CA LEU A 121 -28.96 1.58 -9.36
C LEU A 121 -28.22 2.62 -8.49
N ALA A 122 -28.61 3.90 -8.56
CA ALA A 122 -28.07 4.96 -7.72
C ALA A 122 -28.38 4.73 -6.24
N ALA A 123 -29.61 4.30 -5.90
CA ALA A 123 -29.98 3.97 -4.53
C ALA A 123 -29.17 2.80 -3.98
N ILE A 124 -29.00 1.72 -4.76
CA ILE A 124 -28.17 0.57 -4.36
C ILE A 124 -26.70 0.99 -4.24
N GLY A 125 -26.18 1.75 -5.20
CA GLY A 125 -24.80 2.23 -5.21
C GLY A 125 -24.49 3.09 -3.99
N THR A 126 -25.35 4.05 -3.67
CA THR A 126 -25.21 4.90 -2.48
C THR A 126 -25.32 4.10 -1.19
N ALA A 127 -26.22 3.12 -1.10
CA ALA A 127 -26.32 2.21 0.05
C ALA A 127 -25.02 1.39 0.25
N ARG A 128 -24.47 0.83 -0.84
CA ARG A 128 -23.21 0.07 -0.82
C ARG A 128 -22.04 0.96 -0.41
N LEU A 129 -21.91 2.16 -0.98
CA LEU A 129 -20.87 3.12 -0.60
C LEU A 129 -20.98 3.53 0.88
N LYS A 130 -22.19 3.75 1.38
CA LYS A 130 -22.43 4.09 2.79
C LYS A 130 -22.05 2.92 3.72
N ALA A 131 -22.32 1.68 3.32
CA ALA A 131 -21.91 0.49 4.05
C ALA A 131 -20.37 0.32 4.09
N SER A 132 -19.68 0.61 2.98
CA SER A 132 -18.20 0.57 2.92
C SER A 132 -17.56 1.64 3.79
N LYS A 133 -18.13 2.86 3.86
CA LYS A 133 -17.63 3.93 4.72
C LYS A 133 -17.78 3.63 6.22
N ARG A 134 -18.71 2.74 6.61
CA ARG A 134 -18.93 2.35 8.01
C ARG A 134 -17.77 1.54 8.62
N HIS A 135 -16.85 1.03 7.79
CA HIS A 135 -15.67 0.26 8.19
C HIS A 135 -14.35 1.04 8.03
N VAL A 136 -14.41 2.32 7.65
CA VAL A 136 -13.24 3.20 7.71
C VAL A 136 -13.21 3.76 9.13
N VAL A 137 -12.34 3.21 9.98
CA VAL A 137 -12.04 3.77 11.30
C VAL A 137 -11.68 5.24 11.08
N ASN A 138 -12.45 6.16 11.67
CA ASN A 138 -12.22 7.58 11.48
C ASN A 138 -10.80 7.89 11.98
N PRO A 139 -9.89 8.44 11.15
CA PRO A 139 -8.51 8.69 11.56
C PRO A 139 -8.39 9.61 12.78
N LYS A 140 -9.42 10.42 13.02
CA LYS A 140 -9.55 11.31 14.19
C LYS A 140 -9.69 10.54 15.50
N ASP A 141 -10.31 9.35 15.46
CA ASP A 141 -10.53 8.52 16.64
C ASP A 141 -9.21 7.87 17.09
N GLY A 142 -8.39 7.41 16.14
CA GLY A 142 -7.06 6.87 16.44
C GLY A 142 -6.07 7.94 16.92
N LEU A 143 -6.03 9.10 16.25
CA LEU A 143 -5.11 10.18 16.58
C LEU A 143 -5.37 10.79 17.97
N SER A 144 -6.65 10.85 18.39
CA SER A 144 -7.01 11.33 19.74
C SER A 144 -6.57 10.36 20.82
N GLN A 145 -6.66 9.06 20.54
CA GLN A 145 -6.25 7.99 21.46
C GLN A 145 -4.73 8.00 21.68
N ASP A 146 -3.95 8.26 20.62
CA ASP A 146 -2.50 8.35 20.69
C ASP A 146 -2.03 9.59 21.47
N ILE A 147 -2.69 10.74 21.29
CA ILE A 147 -2.38 11.99 22.04
C ILE A 147 -2.72 11.83 23.52
N GLU A 148 -3.84 11.19 23.85
CA GLU A 148 -4.18 10.89 25.24
C GLU A 148 -3.21 9.91 25.90
N ALA A 149 -2.79 8.86 25.19
CA ALA A 149 -1.79 7.91 25.67
C ALA A 149 -0.45 8.60 25.96
N PHE A 150 0.00 9.48 25.06
CA PHE A 150 1.21 10.28 25.24
C PHE A 150 1.11 11.22 26.45
N LYS A 151 -0.01 11.93 26.59
CA LYS A 151 -0.25 12.84 27.72
C LYS A 151 -0.29 12.11 29.07
N LYS A 152 -0.76 10.86 29.09
CA LYS A 152 -0.80 10.02 30.29
C LYS A 152 0.59 9.47 30.66
N GLY A 153 1.42 9.17 29.65
CA GLY A 153 2.80 8.72 29.85
C GLY A 153 3.73 9.80 30.41
N ILE A 154 3.53 11.07 30.05
CA ILE A 154 4.33 12.21 30.56
C ILE A 154 3.96 12.59 32.00
N LYS A 155 2.73 12.30 32.43
CA LYS A 155 2.23 12.71 33.75
C LYS A 155 2.51 11.66 34.86
N LYS A 156 3.29 10.62 34.57
CA LYS A 156 3.70 9.58 35.50
C LYS A 156 5.21 9.60 35.68
#